data_AF-A0A7W6SQH3-F1
#
_entry.id   AF-A0A7W6SQH3-F1
#
_cell.length_a   1.000
_cell.length_b   1.000
_cell.length_c   1.000
_cell.angle_alpha   90.00
_cell.angle_beta   90.00
_cell.angle_gamma   90.00
#
_symmetry.space_group_name_H-M   'P 1'
#
loop_
_entity.id
_entity.type
_entity.pdbx_description
1 polymer ?
#
loop_
_entity_poly.entity_id
_entity_poly.type
_entity_poly.pdbx_seq_one_letter_code
_entity_poly.pdbx_strand_id
1 'polypeptide(L)'
;MPSPLPIEDRIERAAQLVLRSRIFFDIWFYFEGADTRPHLLDTMNEFSEFFRFAPHAHFVAFVVSVAALFEKRRDTITLPALSREMARAGMLSPQAYSEVEALISHAEPLAGKVTILRHNAFAHRSARISYDDIFKAAAITPAQMRELTEIALKVANALLRARGHQEQFFNELAREDAETMMRVLQSATHNG
;
A
#
# COMPACT_ATOMS: atom_id res chain seq x y z
N MET A 1 -10.79 15.47 -24.15
CA MET A 1 -10.13 14.58 -23.18
C MET A 1 -10.52 13.15 -23.51
N PRO A 2 -9.62 12.17 -23.40
CA PRO A 2 -9.96 10.76 -23.63
C PRO A 2 -11.04 10.30 -22.64
N SER A 3 -11.91 9.40 -23.07
CA SER A 3 -12.93 8.79 -22.21
C SER A 3 -12.28 7.98 -21.09
N PRO A 4 -12.90 7.88 -19.90
CA PRO A 4 -12.47 6.94 -18.88
C PRO A 4 -12.45 5.51 -19.43
N LEU A 5 -11.58 4.68 -18.87
CA LEU A 5 -11.59 3.23 -19.14
C LEU A 5 -12.92 2.60 -18.72
N PRO A 6 -13.29 1.43 -19.27
CA PRO A 6 -14.39 0.61 -18.76
C PRO A 6 -14.34 0.44 -17.23
N ILE A 7 -15.51 0.30 -16.58
CA ILE A 7 -15.56 0.20 -15.12
C ILE A 7 -14.83 -1.05 -14.62
N GLU A 8 -14.92 -2.14 -15.38
CA GLU A 8 -14.25 -3.42 -15.12
C GLU A 8 -12.72 -3.24 -15.06
N ASP A 9 -12.13 -2.64 -16.09
CA ASP A 9 -10.68 -2.35 -16.13
C ASP A 9 -10.23 -1.48 -14.97
N ARG A 10 -11.09 -0.53 -14.54
CA ARG A 10 -10.78 0.36 -13.41
C ARG A 10 -10.84 -0.37 -12.08
N ILE A 11 -11.81 -1.26 -11.88
CA ILE A 11 -11.90 -2.11 -10.68
C ILE A 11 -10.67 -3.02 -10.59
N GLU A 12 -10.30 -3.67 -11.69
CA GLU A 12 -9.13 -4.54 -11.73
C GLU A 12 -7.85 -3.76 -11.43
N ARG A 13 -7.67 -2.58 -12.04
CA ARG A 13 -6.53 -1.70 -11.73
C ARG A 13 -6.48 -1.28 -10.26
N ALA A 14 -7.64 -0.97 -9.66
CA ALA A 14 -7.71 -0.64 -8.24
C ALA A 14 -7.29 -1.85 -7.38
N ALA A 15 -7.80 -3.05 -7.69
CA ALA A 15 -7.43 -4.27 -6.98
C ALA A 15 -5.93 -4.59 -7.12
N GLN A 16 -5.36 -4.46 -8.31
CA GLN A 16 -3.92 -4.63 -8.53
C GLN A 16 -3.08 -3.60 -7.76
N LEU A 17 -3.56 -2.35 -7.66
CA LEU A 17 -2.90 -1.32 -6.88
C LEU A 17 -2.96 -1.62 -5.37
N VAL A 18 -4.06 -2.20 -4.88
CA VAL A 18 -4.16 -2.71 -3.50
C VAL A 18 -3.08 -3.77 -3.25
N LEU A 19 -3.01 -4.81 -4.09
CA LEU A 19 -2.02 -5.88 -3.95
C LEU A 19 -0.58 -5.34 -3.97
N ARG A 20 -0.28 -4.47 -4.94
CA ARG A 20 1.03 -3.85 -5.06
C ARG A 20 1.39 -3.02 -3.84
N SER A 21 0.44 -2.24 -3.31
CA SER A 21 0.66 -1.45 -2.09
C SER A 21 1.03 -2.37 -0.92
N ARG A 22 0.33 -3.50 -0.76
CA ARG A 22 0.62 -4.47 0.30
C ARG A 22 2.01 -5.10 0.14
N ILE A 23 2.40 -5.48 -1.07
CA ILE A 23 3.75 -6.00 -1.36
C ILE A 23 4.83 -5.00 -0.92
N PHE A 24 4.69 -3.73 -1.31
CA PHE A 24 5.65 -2.69 -0.92
C PHE A 24 5.72 -2.51 0.60
N PHE A 25 4.58 -2.57 1.27
CA PHE A 25 4.52 -2.51 2.73
C PHE A 25 5.22 -3.72 3.37
N ASP A 26 4.93 -4.94 2.91
CA ASP A 26 5.48 -6.16 3.51
C ASP A 26 7.01 -6.24 3.33
N ILE A 27 7.55 -5.81 2.17
CA ILE A 27 9.00 -5.71 1.96
C ILE A 27 9.63 -4.64 2.87
N TRP A 28 9.04 -3.45 2.94
CA TRP A 28 9.53 -2.41 3.85
C TRP A 28 9.53 -2.88 5.31
N PHE A 29 8.42 -3.49 5.74
CA PHE A 29 8.25 -3.98 7.09
C PHE A 29 9.24 -5.10 7.42
N TYR A 30 9.60 -5.94 6.45
CA TYR A 30 10.65 -6.93 6.62
C TYR A 30 12.03 -6.29 6.90
N PHE A 31 12.41 -5.22 6.20
CA PHE A 31 13.72 -4.58 6.40
C PHE A 31 13.79 -3.62 7.60
N GLU A 32 12.67 -3.00 7.97
CA GLU A 32 12.59 -1.97 9.02
C GLU A 32 11.88 -2.44 10.30
N GLY A 33 11.33 -3.66 10.30
CA GLY A 33 10.64 -4.24 11.44
C GLY A 33 11.57 -4.41 12.65
N ALA A 34 11.06 -4.12 13.85
CA ALA A 34 11.83 -4.22 15.08
C ALA A 34 12.37 -5.64 15.34
N ASP A 35 11.61 -6.66 14.91
CA ASP A 35 11.95 -8.07 15.12
C ASP A 35 12.88 -8.64 14.04
N THR A 36 12.94 -8.00 12.86
CA THR A 36 13.70 -8.52 11.70
C THR A 36 14.97 -7.73 11.47
N ARG A 37 14.91 -6.40 11.52
CA ARG A 37 16.03 -5.50 11.21
C ARG A 37 17.33 -5.87 11.93
N PRO A 38 17.35 -6.13 13.26
CA PRO A 38 18.60 -6.44 13.96
C PRO A 38 19.36 -7.63 13.37
N HIS A 39 18.65 -8.61 12.82
CA HIS A 39 19.24 -9.81 12.19
C HIS A 39 19.73 -9.57 10.76
N LEU A 40 19.38 -8.44 10.16
CA LEU A 40 19.73 -8.08 8.78
C LEU A 40 20.83 -7.02 8.70
N LEU A 41 21.10 -6.30 9.80
CA LEU A 41 21.98 -5.12 9.81
C LEU A 41 23.36 -5.37 9.22
N ASP A 42 24.03 -6.46 9.62
CA ASP A 42 25.40 -6.75 9.15
C ASP A 42 25.44 -6.93 7.63
N THR A 43 24.50 -7.72 7.10
CA THR A 43 24.35 -7.93 5.65
C THR A 43 23.95 -6.65 4.93
N MET A 44 23.04 -5.86 5.51
CA MET A 44 22.64 -4.58 4.92
C MET A 44 23.80 -3.58 4.87
N ASN A 45 24.68 -3.58 5.88
CA ASN A 45 25.85 -2.71 5.94
C ASN A 45 26.89 -3.07 4.87
N GLU A 46 27.06 -4.37 4.60
CA GLU A 46 27.96 -4.84 3.54
C GLU A 46 27.54 -4.37 2.16
N PHE A 47 26.23 -4.38 1.87
CA PHE A 47 25.65 -3.84 0.65
C PHE A 47 25.00 -2.46 0.89
N SER A 48 25.66 -1.61 1.69
CA SER A 48 25.13 -0.33 2.19
C SER A 48 24.58 0.59 1.11
N GLU A 49 25.25 0.74 -0.04
CA GLU A 49 24.76 1.64 -1.10
C GLU A 49 23.42 1.19 -1.70
N PHE A 50 23.14 -0.11 -1.70
CA PHE A 50 21.85 -0.65 -2.12
C PHE A 50 20.81 -0.52 -1.01
N PHE A 51 21.11 -1.04 0.19
CA PHE A 51 20.16 -1.09 1.30
C PHE A 51 19.91 0.25 1.99
N ARG A 52 20.74 1.27 1.75
CA ARG A 52 20.48 2.66 2.17
C ARG A 52 19.20 3.21 1.56
N PHE A 53 18.85 2.80 0.35
CA PHE A 53 17.69 3.34 -0.38
C PHE A 53 16.57 2.33 -0.57
N ALA A 54 16.87 1.03 -0.60
CA ALA A 54 15.88 0.01 -0.94
C ALA A 54 14.66 -0.01 0.01
N PRO A 55 14.79 -0.08 1.35
CA PRO A 55 13.62 -0.05 2.25
C PRO A 55 12.82 1.24 2.11
N HIS A 56 13.51 2.38 1.96
CA HIS A 56 12.87 3.67 1.78
C HIS A 56 12.06 3.75 0.48
N ALA A 57 12.59 3.24 -0.63
CA ALA A 57 11.89 3.22 -1.91
C ALA A 57 10.58 2.41 -1.82
N HIS A 58 10.61 1.26 -1.13
CA HIS A 58 9.40 0.46 -0.88
C HIS A 58 8.40 1.21 -0.01
N PHE A 59 8.84 1.89 1.05
CA PHE A 59 7.96 2.71 1.88
C PHE A 59 7.27 3.82 1.09
N VAL A 60 8.02 4.58 0.29
CA VAL A 60 7.46 5.64 -0.57
C VAL A 60 6.48 5.04 -1.57
N ALA A 61 6.84 3.94 -2.23
CA ALA A 61 5.96 3.27 -3.18
C ALA A 61 4.66 2.78 -2.53
N PHE A 62 4.72 2.26 -1.30
CA PHE A 62 3.54 1.94 -0.49
C PHE A 62 2.67 3.18 -0.24
N VAL A 63 3.24 4.24 0.34
CA VAL A 63 2.50 5.46 0.71
C VAL A 63 1.80 6.07 -0.51
N VAL A 64 2.50 6.15 -1.63
CA VAL A 64 1.95 6.70 -2.89
C VAL A 64 0.82 5.83 -3.41
N SER A 65 1.03 4.51 -3.46
CA SER A 65 0.05 3.56 -4.01
C SER A 65 -1.21 3.51 -3.16
N VAL A 66 -1.08 3.41 -1.83
CA VAL A 66 -2.23 3.28 -0.95
C VAL A 66 -2.99 4.61 -0.80
N ALA A 67 -2.30 5.76 -0.78
CA ALA A 67 -2.97 7.06 -0.76
C ALA A 67 -3.78 7.32 -2.05
N ALA A 68 -3.30 6.85 -3.20
CA ALA A 68 -4.02 7.00 -4.47
C ALA A 68 -5.37 6.25 -4.47
N LEU A 69 -5.51 5.15 -3.71
CA LEU A 69 -6.77 4.41 -3.61
C LEU A 69 -7.90 5.19 -2.91
N PHE A 70 -7.56 6.18 -2.08
CA PHE A 70 -8.50 6.90 -1.22
C PHE A 70 -8.51 8.42 -1.46
N GLU A 71 -7.79 8.92 -2.46
CA GLU A 71 -7.74 10.36 -2.70
C GLU A 71 -9.08 10.92 -3.19
N LYS A 72 -9.28 12.23 -3.01
CA LYS A 72 -10.54 12.93 -3.34
C LYS A 72 -10.60 13.44 -4.79
N ARG A 73 -9.54 13.22 -5.57
CA ARG A 73 -9.46 13.66 -6.96
C ARG A 73 -10.50 12.93 -7.80
N ARG A 74 -11.11 13.65 -8.74
CA ARG A 74 -12.18 13.12 -9.60
C ARG A 74 -11.67 12.49 -10.89
N ASP A 75 -10.40 12.73 -11.22
CA ASP A 75 -9.73 12.26 -12.43
C ASP A 75 -8.88 11.00 -12.21
N THR A 76 -8.99 10.38 -11.02
CA THR A 76 -8.22 9.19 -10.66
C THR A 76 -9.13 8.01 -10.26
N ILE A 77 -8.59 6.80 -10.41
CA ILE A 77 -9.28 5.56 -10.05
C ILE A 77 -9.15 5.38 -8.53
N THR A 78 -10.23 5.66 -7.80
CA THR A 78 -10.26 5.52 -6.33
C THR A 78 -11.40 4.62 -5.89
N LEU A 79 -11.21 3.89 -4.80
CA LEU A 79 -12.22 2.96 -4.28
C LEU A 79 -13.55 3.66 -3.94
N PRO A 80 -13.56 4.85 -3.31
CA PRO A 80 -14.82 5.56 -3.06
C PRO A 80 -15.49 6.11 -4.32
N ALA A 81 -14.73 6.48 -5.35
CA ALA A 81 -15.32 6.91 -6.62
C ALA A 81 -15.98 5.73 -7.35
N LEU A 82 -15.28 4.59 -7.40
CA LEU A 82 -15.80 3.37 -8.02
C LEU A 82 -17.04 2.84 -7.31
N SER A 83 -17.06 2.80 -5.96
CA SER A 83 -18.23 2.34 -5.21
C SER A 83 -19.47 3.16 -5.54
N ARG A 84 -19.34 4.50 -5.54
CA ARG A 84 -20.45 5.42 -5.86
C ARG A 84 -20.89 5.32 -7.31
N GLU A 85 -19.96 5.18 -8.26
CA GLU A 85 -20.29 5.03 -9.69
C GLU A 85 -21.07 3.73 -9.92
N MET A 86 -20.58 2.61 -9.38
CA MET A 86 -21.23 1.31 -9.49
C MET A 86 -22.61 1.28 -8.82
N ALA A 87 -22.75 1.90 -7.65
CA ALA A 87 -24.04 2.02 -6.98
C ALA A 87 -25.05 2.82 -7.82
N ARG A 88 -24.64 3.97 -8.38
CA ARG A 88 -25.51 4.78 -9.26
C ARG A 88 -25.90 4.05 -10.54
N ALA A 89 -25.03 3.19 -11.06
CA ALA A 89 -25.30 2.38 -12.23
C ALA A 89 -26.10 1.10 -11.91
N GLY A 90 -26.52 0.88 -10.66
CA GLY A 90 -27.26 -0.32 -10.26
C GLY A 90 -26.42 -1.61 -10.26
N MET A 91 -25.09 -1.48 -10.29
CA MET A 91 -24.17 -2.62 -10.28
C MET A 91 -23.89 -3.15 -8.87
N LEU A 92 -24.21 -2.37 -7.83
CA LEU A 92 -24.17 -2.78 -6.43
C LEU A 92 -25.60 -2.86 -5.87
N SER A 93 -25.89 -3.92 -5.12
CA SER A 93 -27.11 -3.95 -4.32
C SER A 93 -27.02 -2.89 -3.19
N PRO A 94 -28.15 -2.40 -2.67
CA PRO A 94 -28.13 -1.44 -1.55
C PRO A 94 -27.36 -1.96 -0.33
N GLN A 95 -27.48 -3.26 -0.04
CA GLN A 95 -26.74 -3.94 1.03
C GLN A 95 -25.23 -3.93 0.77
N ALA A 96 -24.80 -4.35 -0.42
CA ALA A 96 -23.38 -4.40 -0.78
C ALA A 96 -22.75 -2.99 -0.79
N TYR A 97 -23.49 -1.99 -1.27
CA TYR A 97 -23.03 -0.60 -1.21
C TYR A 97 -22.89 -0.10 0.24
N SER A 98 -23.85 -0.39 1.12
CA SER A 98 -23.76 -0.03 2.54
C SER A 98 -22.55 -0.66 3.23
N GLU A 99 -22.23 -1.91 2.93
CA GLU A 99 -21.05 -2.60 3.47
C GLU A 99 -19.75 -1.96 2.98
N VAL A 100 -19.68 -1.63 1.69
CA VAL A 100 -18.53 -0.92 1.09
C VAL A 100 -18.36 0.47 1.69
N GLU A 101 -19.43 1.24 1.87
CA GLU A 101 -19.33 2.58 2.48
C GLU A 101 -18.91 2.53 3.94
N ALA A 102 -19.34 1.51 4.70
CA ALA A 102 -18.87 1.31 6.07
C ALA A 102 -17.35 1.03 6.11
N LEU A 103 -16.85 0.19 5.20
CA LEU A 103 -15.42 -0.07 5.06
C LEU A 103 -14.65 1.20 4.67
N ILE A 104 -15.13 1.96 3.68
CA ILE A 104 -14.51 3.22 3.28
C ILE A 104 -14.48 4.21 4.45
N SER A 105 -15.59 4.37 5.17
CA SER A 105 -15.68 5.26 6.34
C SER A 105 -14.69 4.85 7.43
N HIS A 106 -14.48 3.55 7.63
CA HIS A 106 -13.47 3.05 8.56
C HIS A 106 -12.04 3.35 8.08
N ALA A 107 -11.78 3.27 6.77
CA ALA A 107 -10.48 3.58 6.18
C ALA A 107 -10.14 5.08 6.19
N GLU A 108 -11.12 5.98 6.15
CA GLU A 108 -10.90 7.44 6.04
C GLU A 108 -9.88 8.02 7.04
N PRO A 109 -9.98 7.79 8.37
CA PRO A 109 -9.00 8.32 9.31
C PRO A 109 -7.58 7.77 9.06
N LEU A 110 -7.45 6.50 8.65
CA LEU A 110 -6.16 5.88 8.33
C LEU A 110 -5.57 6.44 7.03
N ALA A 111 -6.40 6.56 5.99
CA ALA A 111 -6.02 7.13 4.71
C ALA A 111 -5.64 8.62 4.82
N GLY A 112 -6.26 9.36 5.74
CA GLY A 112 -5.88 10.72 6.09
C GLY A 112 -4.44 10.82 6.61
N LYS A 113 -4.05 9.91 7.52
CA LYS A 113 -2.66 9.84 8.03
C LYS A 113 -1.66 9.49 6.93
N VAL A 114 -1.97 8.54 6.06
CA VAL A 114 -1.11 8.23 4.89
C VAL A 114 -1.06 9.41 3.92
N THR A 115 -2.13 10.17 3.75
CA THR A 115 -2.11 11.37 2.90
C THR A 115 -1.16 12.44 3.45
N ILE A 116 -1.09 12.60 4.77
CA ILE A 116 -0.06 13.45 5.42
C ILE A 116 1.33 12.92 5.10
N LEU A 117 1.56 11.60 5.22
CA LEU A 117 2.82 10.98 4.81
C LEU A 117 3.12 11.23 3.34
N ARG A 118 2.16 11.12 2.42
CA ARG A 118 2.36 11.35 0.98
C ARG A 118 2.83 12.78 0.72
N HIS A 119 2.14 13.77 1.28
CA HIS A 119 2.54 15.18 1.13
C HIS A 119 3.97 15.40 1.63
N ASN A 120 4.32 14.79 2.75
CA ASN A 120 5.64 14.95 3.37
C ASN A 120 6.75 14.12 2.71
N ALA A 121 6.44 12.90 2.24
CA ALA A 121 7.31 12.00 1.51
C ALA A 121 7.78 12.64 0.19
N PHE A 122 6.89 13.38 -0.47
CA PHE A 122 7.24 14.21 -1.63
C PHE A 122 7.86 15.56 -1.23
N ALA A 123 7.58 16.07 -0.03
CA ALA A 123 8.18 17.29 0.50
C ALA A 123 9.61 17.10 1.02
N HIS A 124 10.24 15.94 0.88
CA HIS A 124 11.70 15.78 1.04
C HIS A 124 12.54 16.58 0.01
N ARG A 125 11.91 17.48 -0.75
CA ARG A 125 12.58 18.62 -1.40
C ARG A 125 12.73 19.86 -0.49
N SER A 126 12.16 19.86 0.71
CA SER A 126 12.31 20.91 1.71
C SER A 126 13.43 20.54 2.70
N ALA A 127 14.48 21.35 2.73
CA ALA A 127 15.71 21.16 3.52
C ALA A 127 15.53 21.25 5.06
N ARG A 128 14.32 21.07 5.60
CA ARG A 128 13.97 21.49 6.98
C ARG A 128 13.24 20.45 7.85
N ILE A 129 12.93 19.24 7.37
CA ILE A 129 12.17 18.24 8.15
C ILE A 129 12.86 16.88 8.08
N SER A 130 13.14 16.25 9.24
CA SER A 130 13.73 14.91 9.30
C SER A 130 12.67 13.83 9.05
N TYR A 131 13.07 12.63 8.62
CA TYR A 131 12.16 11.50 8.40
C TYR A 131 11.39 11.13 9.67
N ASP A 132 12.06 11.12 10.82
CA ASP A 132 11.44 10.83 12.12
C ASP A 132 10.32 11.82 12.47
N ASP A 133 10.48 13.09 12.08
CA ASP A 133 9.47 14.12 12.31
C ASP A 133 8.21 13.88 11.46
N ILE A 134 8.36 13.30 10.27
CA ILE A 134 7.23 12.98 9.37
C ILE A 134 6.43 11.79 9.88
N PHE A 135 7.11 10.75 10.36
CA PHE A 135 6.46 9.61 11.01
C PHE A 135 5.72 10.04 12.27
N LYS A 136 6.34 10.88 13.11
CA LYS A 136 5.70 11.47 14.28
C LYS A 136 4.50 12.34 13.91
N ALA A 137 4.61 13.16 12.85
CA ALA A 137 3.53 14.03 12.40
C ALA A 137 2.31 13.28 11.86
N ALA A 138 2.51 12.15 11.18
CA ALA A 138 1.40 11.34 10.68
C ALA A 138 0.76 10.46 11.76
N ALA A 139 1.46 10.19 12.87
CA ALA A 139 1.00 9.37 13.99
C ALA A 139 0.33 8.04 13.54
N ILE A 140 0.93 7.38 12.55
CA ILE A 140 0.46 6.11 11.98
C ILE A 140 1.40 4.98 12.33
N THR A 141 0.83 3.84 12.74
CA THR A 141 1.60 2.64 13.07
C THR A 141 1.68 1.66 11.89
N PRO A 142 2.66 0.74 11.86
CA PRO A 142 2.68 -0.34 10.88
C PRO A 142 1.41 -1.20 10.87
N ALA A 143 0.82 -1.45 12.05
CA ALA A 143 -0.45 -2.17 12.15
C ALA A 143 -1.59 -1.42 11.45
N GLN A 144 -1.68 -0.09 11.62
CA GLN A 144 -2.65 0.76 10.92
C GLN A 144 -2.41 0.81 9.40
N MET A 145 -1.15 0.80 8.97
CA MET A 145 -0.81 0.72 7.54
C MET A 145 -1.25 -0.63 6.94
N ARG A 146 -1.01 -1.74 7.66
CA ARG A 146 -1.47 -3.07 7.27
C ARG A 146 -3.01 -3.13 7.21
N GLU A 147 -3.69 -2.65 8.24
CA GLU A 147 -5.15 -2.58 8.32
C GLU A 147 -5.75 -1.82 7.14
N LEU A 148 -5.17 -0.67 6.77
CA LEU A 148 -5.64 0.11 5.61
C LEU A 148 -5.60 -0.71 4.31
N THR A 149 -4.55 -1.52 4.08
CA THR A 149 -4.50 -2.41 2.90
C THR A 149 -5.57 -3.50 2.95
N GLU A 150 -5.87 -4.04 4.13
CA GLU A 150 -6.88 -5.08 4.32
C GLU A 150 -8.29 -4.54 4.06
N ILE A 151 -8.58 -3.33 4.56
CA ILE A 151 -9.84 -2.65 4.24
C ILE A 151 -9.93 -2.37 2.74
N ALA A 152 -8.85 -1.88 2.12
CA ALA A 152 -8.82 -1.61 0.69
C ALA A 152 -9.07 -2.88 -0.15
N LEU A 153 -8.52 -4.03 0.26
CA LEU A 153 -8.76 -5.33 -0.39
C LEU A 153 -10.20 -5.78 -0.25
N LYS A 154 -10.79 -5.66 0.95
CA LYS A 154 -12.21 -5.99 1.18
C LYS A 154 -13.12 -5.16 0.28
N VAL A 155 -12.85 -3.85 0.15
CA VAL A 155 -13.59 -2.98 -0.76
C VAL A 155 -13.40 -3.43 -2.22
N ALA A 156 -12.16 -3.62 -2.68
CA ALA A 156 -11.89 -4.04 -4.06
C ALA A 156 -12.56 -5.39 -4.39
N ASN A 157 -12.52 -6.36 -3.49
CA ASN A 157 -13.16 -7.67 -3.65
C ASN A 157 -14.69 -7.56 -3.68
N ALA A 158 -15.30 -6.67 -2.90
CA ALA A 158 -16.74 -6.41 -3.00
C ALA A 158 -17.13 -5.87 -4.38
N LEU A 159 -16.32 -4.96 -4.95
CA LEU A 159 -16.53 -4.43 -6.31
C LEU A 159 -16.31 -5.51 -7.38
N LEU A 160 -15.26 -6.32 -7.27
CA LEU A 160 -14.98 -7.44 -8.19
C LEU A 160 -16.13 -8.46 -8.17
N ARG A 161 -16.58 -8.87 -6.98
CA ARG A 161 -17.67 -9.83 -6.78
C ARG A 161 -18.97 -9.35 -7.43
N ALA A 162 -19.28 -8.05 -7.32
CA ALA A 162 -20.46 -7.45 -7.93
C ALA A 162 -20.46 -7.51 -9.46
N ARG A 163 -19.30 -7.73 -10.08
CA ARG A 163 -19.13 -7.91 -11.53
C ARG A 163 -18.86 -9.37 -11.91
N GLY A 164 -18.91 -10.31 -10.96
CA GLY A 164 -18.63 -11.73 -11.20
C GLY A 164 -17.15 -12.06 -11.44
N HIS A 165 -16.24 -11.16 -11.07
CA HIS A 165 -14.80 -11.40 -11.15
C HIS A 165 -14.27 -12.17 -9.93
N GLN A 166 -13.12 -12.82 -10.09
CA GLN A 166 -12.44 -13.50 -9.00
C GLN A 166 -11.89 -12.50 -7.98
N GLU A 167 -12.07 -12.84 -6.71
CA GLU A 167 -11.48 -12.10 -5.59
C GLU A 167 -9.96 -12.23 -5.59
N GLN A 168 -9.32 -11.19 -5.07
CA GLN A 168 -7.88 -11.15 -4.87
C GLN A 168 -7.53 -11.47 -3.41
N PHE A 169 -6.31 -11.94 -3.19
CA PHE A 169 -5.78 -12.23 -1.86
C PHE A 169 -4.32 -11.78 -1.77
N PHE A 170 -3.91 -11.43 -0.56
CA PHE A 170 -2.50 -11.20 -0.28
C PHE A 170 -1.76 -12.54 -0.18
N ASN A 171 -0.50 -12.55 -0.63
CA ASN A 171 0.41 -13.68 -0.45
C ASN A 171 1.73 -13.16 0.13
N GLU A 172 2.55 -14.08 0.62
CA GLU A 172 3.80 -13.75 1.31
C GLU A 172 5.03 -13.85 0.40
N LEU A 173 4.86 -14.21 -0.88
CA LEU A 173 5.95 -14.56 -1.80
C LEU A 173 7.02 -13.47 -1.87
N ALA A 174 6.63 -12.20 -1.97
CA ALA A 174 7.59 -11.10 -2.04
C ALA A 174 8.44 -10.96 -0.77
N ARG A 175 7.87 -11.27 0.41
CA ARG A 175 8.60 -11.29 1.68
C ARG A 175 9.51 -12.51 1.75
N GLU A 176 9.01 -13.68 1.37
CA GLU A 176 9.77 -14.95 1.36
C GLU A 176 10.97 -14.88 0.40
N ASP A 177 10.80 -14.23 -0.76
CA ASP A 177 11.87 -13.99 -1.72
C ASP A 177 12.92 -13.02 -1.14
N ALA A 178 12.50 -11.95 -0.45
CA ALA A 178 13.41 -11.04 0.23
C ALA A 178 14.19 -11.75 1.35
N GLU A 179 13.53 -12.61 2.13
CA GLU A 179 14.15 -13.46 3.15
C GLU A 179 15.17 -14.42 2.57
N THR A 180 14.83 -15.05 1.45
CA THR A 180 15.72 -15.98 0.75
C THR A 180 16.93 -15.25 0.19
N MET A 181 16.73 -14.07 -0.42
CA MET A 181 17.82 -13.20 -0.86
C MET A 181 18.77 -12.86 0.30
N MET A 182 18.24 -12.43 1.45
CA MET A 182 19.09 -12.07 2.60
C MET A 182 19.88 -13.27 3.14
N ARG A 183 19.29 -14.46 3.19
CA ARG A 183 20.01 -15.69 3.57
C ARG A 183 21.14 -16.04 2.61
N VAL A 184 20.93 -15.86 1.30
CA VAL A 184 21.97 -16.08 0.27
C VAL A 184 23.09 -15.05 0.41
N LEU A 185 22.76 -13.79 0.65
CA LEU A 185 23.76 -12.75 0.90
C LEU A 185 24.56 -13.04 2.16
N GLN A 186 23.94 -13.48 3.25
CA GLN A 186 24.62 -13.86 4.49
C GLN A 186 25.62 -15.02 4.31
N SER A 187 25.26 -16.03 3.52
CA SER A 187 26.14 -17.19 3.31
C SER A 187 27.29 -16.89 2.36
N ALA A 188 27.12 -15.95 1.44
CA ALA A 188 28.20 -15.50 0.54
C ALA A 188 29.33 -14.78 1.30
N THR A 189 29.00 -14.13 2.42
CA THR A 189 29.92 -13.21 3.10
C THR A 189 30.71 -13.86 4.23
N HIS A 190 30.28 -15.06 4.66
CA HIS A 190 31.02 -15.92 5.58
C HIS A 190 32.03 -16.86 4.90
N ASN A 191 32.03 -16.91 3.56
CA ASN A 191 32.94 -17.75 2.76
C ASN A 191 34.03 -16.94 2.02
N GLY A 192 34.17 -15.65 2.34
CA GLY A 192 35.14 -14.71 1.76
C GLY A 192 36.28 -14.37 2.71
#